data_AF-A0A919I1C1-F1
#
_entry.id   AF-A0A919I1C1-F1
#
_cell.length_a   1.000
_cell.length_b   1.000
_cell.length_c   1.000
_cell.angle_alpha   90.00
_cell.angle_beta   90.00
_cell.angle_gamma   90.00
#
_symmetry.space_group_name_H-M   'P 1'
#
loop_
_entity.id
_entity.type
_entity.pdbx_description
1 polymer ?
#
loop_
_entity_poly.entity_id
_entity_poly.type
_entity_poly.pdbx_seq_one_letter_code
_entity_poly.pdbx_strand_id
1 'polypeptide(L)'
;MNRVVEVVENCNQIPVHPRHPWAGSLAYTAFSGSHQDAIKKGFDARQPGDPWQMPYLPIDPQDIGCSYEAVIRVNSQSGKSGSAAYRTKSWSETAPRAAAGLQPARSAGHR
;
A
#
# COMPACT_ATOMS: atom_id res chain seq x y z
N MET A 1 2.27 3.02 12.20
CA MET A 1 2.58 4.37 11.68
C MET A 1 1.36 5.05 11.10
N ASN A 2 0.63 4.45 10.14
CA ASN A 2 -0.54 5.10 9.52
C ASN A 2 -1.55 5.67 10.52
N ARG A 3 -1.88 4.93 11.59
CA ARG A 3 -2.76 5.42 12.67
C ARG A 3 -2.21 6.64 13.42
N VAL A 4 -0.89 6.72 13.59
CA VAL A 4 -0.24 7.87 14.24
C VAL A 4 -0.35 9.10 13.36
N VAL A 5 -0.09 8.94 12.05
CA VAL A 5 -0.26 10.01 11.06
C VAL A 5 -1.70 10.51 11.06
N GLU A 6 -2.68 9.60 10.99
CA GLU A 6 -4.11 9.94 11.02
C GLU A 6 -4.48 10.75 12.27
N VAL A 7 -4.02 10.34 13.45
CA VAL A 7 -4.29 11.07 14.70
C VAL A 7 -3.63 12.45 14.69
N VAL A 8 -2.37 12.55 14.25
CA VAL A 8 -1.62 13.82 14.20
C VAL A 8 -2.27 14.80 13.21
N GLU A 9 -2.66 14.33 12.04
CA GLU A 9 -3.36 15.15 11.04
C GLU A 9 -4.74 15.60 11.54
N ASN A 10 -5.47 14.70 12.22
CA ASN A 10 -6.77 15.04 12.81
C ASN A 10 -6.67 16.02 13.98
N CYS A 11 -5.63 15.93 14.82
CA CYS A 11 -5.44 16.86 15.93
C CYS A 11 -4.94 18.23 15.48
N ASN A 12 -3.97 18.25 14.55
CA ASN A 12 -3.29 19.49 14.17
C ASN A 12 -3.91 20.17 12.96
N GLN A 13 -4.80 19.50 12.23
CA GLN A 13 -5.40 19.98 10.98
C GLN A 13 -4.34 20.36 9.93
N ILE A 14 -3.15 19.76 10.02
CA ILE A 14 -2.01 19.97 9.13
C ILE A 14 -1.61 18.61 8.58
N PRO A 15 -1.53 18.44 7.25
CA PRO A 15 -1.12 17.19 6.63
C PRO A 15 0.37 16.92 6.88
N VAL A 16 0.73 15.66 7.07
CA VAL A 16 2.13 15.25 7.16
C VAL A 16 2.77 15.36 5.77
N HIS A 17 3.95 15.97 5.71
CA HIS A 17 4.65 16.16 4.44
C HIS A 17 4.95 14.80 3.76
N PRO A 18 4.76 14.64 2.44
CA PRO A 18 4.97 13.37 1.75
C PRO A 18 6.38 12.78 1.89
N ARG A 19 7.39 13.62 2.16
CA ARG A 19 8.79 13.20 2.39
C ARG A 19 9.18 13.22 3.87
N HIS A 20 8.21 13.35 4.78
CA HIS A 20 8.49 13.30 6.21
C HIS A 20 9.15 11.95 6.54
N PRO A 21 10.26 11.93 7.29
CA PRO A 21 10.88 10.68 7.70
C PRO A 21 9.85 9.75 8.33
N TRP A 22 9.87 8.50 7.89
CA TRP A 22 9.02 7.39 8.35
C TRP A 22 7.52 7.46 8.07
N ALA A 23 6.94 8.66 8.15
CA ALA A 23 5.50 8.91 8.12
C ALA A 23 5.00 9.45 6.78
N GLY A 24 5.91 9.97 5.94
CA GLY A 24 5.57 10.49 4.63
C GLY A 24 5.15 9.38 3.68
N SER A 25 4.15 9.64 2.85
CA SER A 25 3.63 8.69 1.86
C SER A 25 4.68 8.22 0.84
N LEU A 26 5.74 8.99 0.63
CA LEU A 26 6.84 8.66 -0.30
C LEU A 26 8.08 8.08 0.40
N ALA A 27 8.03 7.86 1.72
CA ALA A 27 9.19 7.42 2.49
C ALA A 27 9.66 6.00 2.12
N TYR A 28 8.76 5.15 1.61
CA TYR A 28 9.04 3.76 1.22
C TYR A 28 8.74 3.51 -0.25
N THR A 29 8.92 4.52 -1.09
CA THR A 29 8.63 4.46 -2.52
C THR A 29 9.92 4.51 -3.33
N ALA A 30 10.11 3.53 -4.23
CA ALA A 30 11.22 3.54 -5.18
C ALA A 30 10.73 3.94 -6.57
N PHE A 31 11.25 5.06 -7.09
CA PHE A 31 10.91 5.58 -8.42
C PHE A 31 11.87 5.14 -9.53
N SER A 32 13.09 4.74 -9.18
CA SER A 32 14.10 4.29 -10.14
C SER A 32 13.99 2.78 -10.37
N GLY A 33 14.03 2.35 -11.63
CA GLY A 33 14.09 0.93 -11.98
C GLY A 33 15.29 0.21 -11.38
N SER A 34 16.45 0.88 -11.23
CA SER A 34 17.63 0.29 -10.59
C SER A 34 17.41 0.05 -9.09
N HIS A 35 16.73 0.98 -8.39
CA HIS A 35 16.37 0.79 -6.99
C HIS A 35 15.35 -0.34 -6.84
N GLN A 36 14.36 -0.41 -7.73
CA GLN A 36 13.35 -1.48 -7.74
C GLN A 36 14.00 -2.85 -7.97
N ASP A 37 14.95 -2.97 -8.89
CA ASP A 37 15.68 -4.22 -9.14
C ASP A 37 16.54 -4.64 -7.94
N ALA A 38 17.27 -3.71 -7.31
CA ALA A 38 18.05 -3.98 -6.11
C ALA A 38 17.17 -4.44 -4.94
N ILE A 39 16.04 -3.78 -4.72
CA ILE A 39 15.05 -4.16 -3.70
C ILE A 39 14.47 -5.54 -4.00
N LYS A 40 14.11 -5.82 -5.26
CA LYS A 40 13.60 -7.13 -5.68
C LYS A 40 14.61 -8.25 -5.38
N LYS A 41 15.88 -8.05 -5.74
CA LYS A 41 16.95 -9.00 -5.45
C LYS A 41 17.16 -9.19 -3.95
N GLY A 42 17.04 -8.11 -3.16
CA GLY A 42 17.08 -8.17 -1.70
C GLY A 42 15.96 -9.04 -1.12
N PHE A 43 14.73 -8.91 -1.63
CA PHE A 43 13.61 -9.75 -1.21
C PHE A 43 13.79 -11.22 -1.67
N ASP A 44 14.26 -11.45 -2.89
CA ASP A 44 14.47 -12.80 -3.44
C ASP A 44 15.58 -13.57 -2.69
N ALA A 45 16.60 -12.87 -2.16
CA ALA A 45 17.74 -13.47 -1.47
C ALA A 45 17.54 -13.71 0.03
N ARG A 46 16.54 -13.06 0.64
CA ARG A 46 16.33 -13.08 2.10
C ARG A 46 15.58 -14.34 2.54
N GLN A 47 15.97 -14.92 3.67
CA GLN A 47 15.24 -15.99 4.35
C GLN A 47 14.50 -15.48 5.59
N PRO A 48 13.40 -16.16 6.01
CA PRO A 48 12.73 -15.84 7.25
C PRO A 48 13.69 -15.93 8.45
N GLY A 49 13.78 -14.86 9.25
CA GLY A 49 14.66 -14.80 10.41
C GLY A 49 16.01 -14.09 10.17
N ASP A 50 16.37 -13.79 8.92
CA ASP A 50 17.58 -13.02 8.62
C ASP A 50 17.49 -11.58 9.15
N PRO A 51 18.61 -10.95 9.54
CA PRO A 51 18.64 -9.52 9.82
C PRO A 51 18.18 -8.72 8.59
N TRP A 52 17.59 -7.55 8.82
CA TRP A 52 17.15 -6.69 7.72
C TRP A 52 18.36 -6.13 6.95
N GLN A 53 18.47 -6.51 5.67
CA GLN A 53 19.58 -6.16 4.76
C GLN A 53 19.03 -5.73 3.40
N MET A 54 18.02 -4.86 3.41
CA MET A 54 17.37 -4.42 2.17
C MET A 54 18.07 -3.18 1.59
N PRO A 55 18.47 -3.18 0.31
CA PRO A 55 18.99 -1.99 -0.34
C PRO A 55 17.96 -0.86 -0.33
N TYR A 56 18.38 0.36 0.00
CA TYR A 56 17.57 1.59 -0.03
C TYR A 56 16.36 1.65 0.93
N LEU A 57 16.04 0.56 1.64
CA LEU A 57 15.00 0.54 2.68
C LEU A 57 15.66 0.36 4.04
N PRO A 58 15.67 1.38 4.91
CA PRO A 58 16.38 1.31 6.20
C PRO A 58 15.72 0.34 7.19
N ILE A 59 14.41 0.11 7.06
CA ILE A 59 13.62 -0.82 7.88
C ILE A 59 12.63 -1.57 6.98
N ASP A 60 12.05 -2.66 7.49
CA ASP A 60 10.87 -3.25 6.86
C ASP A 60 9.67 -2.32 7.05
N PRO A 61 9.03 -1.83 5.96
CA PRO A 61 7.82 -1.02 6.08
C PRO A 61 6.70 -1.74 6.84
N GLN A 62 6.65 -3.08 6.81
CA GLN A 62 5.62 -3.84 7.51
C GLN A 62 5.74 -3.74 9.03
N ASP A 63 6.96 -3.58 9.56
CA ASP A 63 7.21 -3.46 11.02
C ASP A 63 6.50 -2.24 11.62
N ILE A 64 6.26 -1.22 10.81
CA ILE A 64 5.58 0.01 11.21
C ILE A 64 4.16 0.10 10.65
N GLY A 65 3.64 -0.96 10.04
CA GLY A 65 2.31 -1.00 9.42
C GLY A 65 2.19 -0.15 8.15
N CYS A 66 3.30 0.06 7.44
CA CYS A 66 3.36 0.66 6.11
C CYS A 66 3.62 -0.44 5.06
N SER A 67 3.51 -0.07 3.78
CA SER A 67 3.82 -0.97 2.66
C SER A 67 4.82 -0.32 1.72
N TYR A 68 5.77 -1.11 1.22
CA TYR A 68 6.62 -0.71 0.11
C TYR A 68 5.78 -0.53 -1.17
N GLU A 69 6.05 0.54 -1.93
CA GLU A 69 5.42 0.80 -3.21
C GLU A 69 6.47 1.01 -4.31
N ALA A 70 6.42 0.15 -5.34
CA ALA A 70 7.20 0.34 -6.55
C ALA A 70 6.38 1.14 -7.56
N VAL A 71 6.62 2.44 -7.65
CA VAL A 71 5.92 3.30 -8.61
C VAL A 71 6.68 3.28 -9.94
N ILE A 72 6.09 2.62 -10.94
CA ILE A 72 6.58 2.68 -12.32
C ILE A 72 6.04 3.98 -12.93
N ARG A 73 6.90 4.98 -13.11
CA ARG A 73 6.58 6.08 -14.03
C ARG A 73 7.07 5.67 -15.42
N VAL A 74 6.13 5.42 -16.33
CA VAL A 74 6.43 5.36 -17.76
C VAL A 74 6.82 6.77 -18.18
N ASN A 75 8.12 7.07 -18.17
CA ASN A 75 8.60 8.19 -18.96
C ASN A 75 8.63 7.70 -20.42
N SER A 76 8.14 8.52 -21.35
CA SER A 76 8.22 8.25 -22.79
C SER A 76 9.65 8.52 -23.28
N GLN A 77 10.64 7.73 -22.85
CA GLN A 77 12.02 7.86 -23.32
C GLN A 77 12.67 6.50 -23.61
N SER A 78 11.88 5.50 -24.00
CA SER A 78 12.46 4.35 -24.68
C SER A 78 11.40 3.66 -25.53
N GLY A 79 11.50 3.85 -26.85
CA GLY A 79 10.66 3.22 -27.86
C GLY A 79 10.94 1.72 -28.00
N LYS A 80 10.67 0.93 -26.96
CA LYS A 80 10.56 -0.54 -27.07
C LYS A 80 9.32 -1.00 -26.31
N SER A 81 8.31 -1.38 -27.09
CA SER A 81 7.12 -2.14 -26.72
C SER A 81 7.44 -3.24 -25.69
N GLY A 82 6.69 -3.30 -24.58
CA GLY A 82 6.86 -4.38 -23.61
C GLY A 82 5.84 -4.33 -22.48
N SER A 83 4.67 -4.93 -22.74
CA SER A 83 3.80 -5.58 -21.74
C SER A 83 3.69 -4.92 -20.37
N ALA A 84 2.80 -3.93 -20.23
CA ALA A 84 2.34 -3.46 -18.93
C ALA A 84 1.65 -4.63 -18.19
N ALA A 85 2.39 -5.33 -17.34
CA ALA A 85 1.83 -6.31 -16.42
C ALA A 85 1.10 -5.55 -15.31
N TYR A 86 -0.18 -5.24 -15.53
CA TYR A 86 -1.10 -4.89 -14.46
C TYR A 86 -1.18 -6.08 -13.50
N ARG A 87 -0.53 -6.00 -12.34
CA ARG A 87 -0.78 -6.92 -11.23
C ARG A 87 -1.88 -6.33 -10.37
N THR A 88 -3.06 -6.91 -10.49
CA THR A 88 -4.24 -6.65 -9.67
C THR A 88 -3.89 -6.82 -8.20
N LYS A 89 -4.08 -5.78 -7.40
CA LYS A 89 -4.04 -5.86 -5.93
C LYS A 89 -5.36 -6.54 -5.53
N SER A 90 -5.34 -7.82 -5.17
CA SER A 90 -6.50 -8.48 -4.56
C SER A 90 -6.70 -7.88 -3.17
N TRP A 91 -7.59 -6.89 -3.09
CA TRP A 91 -8.06 -6.37 -1.82
C TRP A 91 -8.95 -7.45 -1.19
N SER A 92 -8.50 -8.04 -0.09
CA SER A 92 -9.35 -8.88 0.76
C SER A 92 -10.39 -7.99 1.40
N GLU A 93 -11.57 -7.90 0.79
CA GLU A 93 -12.76 -7.30 1.37
C GLU A 93 -13.09 -8.00 2.69
N THR A 94 -12.74 -7.35 3.81
CA THR A 94 -13.41 -7.62 5.08
C THR A 94 -14.47 -6.54 5.24
N ALA A 95 -15.68 -6.80 4.75
CA ALA A 95 -16.82 -5.93 5.01
C ALA A 95 -17.28 -6.10 6.48
N PRO A 96 -17.46 -5.00 7.25
CA PRO A 96 -17.88 -5.08 8.64
C PRO A 96 -19.35 -5.48 8.79
N ARG A 97 -19.59 -6.35 9.77
CA ARG A 97 -20.87 -6.85 10.24
C ARG A 97 -21.57 -5.80 11.11
N ALA A 98 -22.62 -5.13 10.62
CA ALA A 98 -23.73 -4.58 11.43
C ALA A 98 -24.84 -3.90 10.59
N ALA A 99 -26.05 -4.49 10.61
CA ALA A 99 -27.39 -3.85 10.52
C ALA A 99 -28.42 -4.97 10.24
N ALA A 100 -28.79 -5.81 11.22
CA ALA A 100 -29.88 -5.55 12.16
C ALA A 100 -31.16 -5.00 11.49
N GLY A 101 -32.01 -5.93 11.05
CA GLY A 101 -33.47 -5.87 11.25
C GLY A 101 -34.27 -4.79 10.51
N LEU A 102 -34.80 -5.15 9.33
CA LEU A 102 -36.15 -4.75 8.93
C LEU A 102 -36.83 -5.89 8.18
N GLN A 103 -37.96 -6.34 8.71
CA GLN A 103 -38.82 -7.38 8.17
C GLN A 103 -39.52 -6.90 6.88
N PRO A 104 -39.73 -7.75 5.86
CA PRO A 104 -40.68 -7.43 4.80
C PRO A 104 -42.11 -7.74 5.26
N ALA A 105 -42.95 -6.71 5.26
CA ALA A 105 -44.38 -6.79 5.51
C ALA A 105 -45.10 -7.66 4.46
N ARG A 106 -45.98 -8.53 4.93
CA ARG A 106 -46.95 -9.29 4.13
C ARG A 106 -48.15 -8.39 3.76
N SER A 107 -48.61 -8.46 2.51
CA SER A 107 -50.02 -8.34 2.12
C SER A 107 -50.19 -8.75 0.66
N ALA A 108 -50.85 -9.89 0.40
CA ALA A 108 -52.16 -10.01 -0.27
C ALA A 108 -52.13 -9.64 -1.77
N GLY A 109 -52.39 -10.53 -2.73
CA GLY A 109 -53.41 -11.59 -2.73
C GLY A 109 -54.68 -11.11 -3.42
N HIS A 110 -54.60 -10.76 -4.71
CA HIS A 110 -55.75 -10.56 -5.60
C HIS A 110 -55.46 -11.15 -6.97
N ARG A 111 -55.81 -12.42 -7.15
CA ARG A 111 -56.67 -13.00 -8.21
C ARG A 111 -56.82 -14.49 -7.95
#